data_AF-A0A8J3PNS5-F1
#
_entry.id   AF-A0A8J3PNS5-F1
#
_cell.length_a   1.000
_cell.length_b   1.000
_cell.length_c   1.000
_cell.angle_alpha   90.00
_cell.angle_beta   90.00
_cell.angle_gamma   90.00
#
_symmetry.space_group_name_H-M   'P 1'
#
loop_
_entity.id
_entity.type
_entity.pdbx_description
1 polymer ?
#
loop_
_entity_poly.entity_id
_entity_poly.type
_entity_poly.pdbx_seq_one_letter_code
_entity_poly.pdbx_strand_id
1 'polypeptide(L)'
;MAGQDWVAPTAGFLMDNRRLGCAVERALGRLHDLRNRIAHHEPIYNRPLKDLHSTALTLAEWTCPVTAAWIESRCAVLSVLATCPWSR
;
A
#
# COMPACT_ATOMS: atom_id res chain seq x y z
N MET A 1 -7.36 4.36 41.99
CA MET A 1 -6.58 5.56 41.62
C MET A 1 -5.13 5.14 41.40
N ALA A 2 -4.75 4.98 40.14
CA ALA A 2 -3.35 5.00 39.69
C ALA A 2 -3.41 5.48 38.24
N GLY A 3 -3.13 6.78 38.05
CA GLY A 3 -3.13 7.41 36.74
C GLY A 3 -1.99 6.82 35.91
N GLN A 4 -2.30 6.39 34.70
CA GLN A 4 -1.28 6.11 33.71
C GLN A 4 -0.64 7.46 33.33
N ASP A 5 0.63 7.64 33.71
CA ASP A 5 1.44 8.78 33.31
C ASP A 5 1.59 8.76 31.78
N TRP A 6 0.80 9.60 31.11
CA TRP A 6 0.94 9.85 29.67
C TRP A 6 2.26 10.59 29.43
N VAL A 7 3.30 9.84 29.05
CA VAL A 7 4.56 10.43 28.59
C VAL A 7 4.32 11.02 27.20
N ALA A 8 4.30 12.35 27.11
CA ALA A 8 4.19 13.02 25.82
C ALA A 8 5.37 12.62 24.90
N PRO A 9 5.10 12.24 23.65
CA PRO A 9 6.17 11.82 22.76
C PRO A 9 7.16 12.94 22.47
N THR A 10 8.45 12.61 22.43
CA THR A 10 9.53 13.55 22.09
C THR A 10 9.41 14.03 20.63
N ALA A 11 10.01 15.18 20.30
CA ALA A 11 9.96 15.77 18.96
C ALA A 11 10.40 14.81 17.83
N GLY A 12 11.27 13.84 18.12
CA GLY A 12 11.66 12.78 17.19
C GLY A 12 10.51 11.85 16.79
N PHE A 13 9.68 11.41 17.74
CA PHE A 13 8.51 10.56 17.48
C PHE A 13 7.42 11.30 16.68
N LEU A 14 7.23 12.60 16.95
CA LEU A 14 6.29 13.44 16.19
C LEU A 14 6.78 13.72 14.76
N MET A 15 8.09 13.89 14.54
CA MET A 15 8.67 14.06 13.21
C MET A 15 8.63 12.77 12.38
N ASP A 16 8.77 11.61 13.03
CA ASP A 16 8.71 10.29 12.41
C ASP A 16 7.27 9.91 12.02
N ASN A 17 6.29 10.15 12.89
CA ASN A 17 4.88 9.91 12.59
C ASN A 17 4.35 10.74 11.43
N ARG A 18 4.84 11.98 11.22
CA ARG A 18 4.45 12.78 10.04
C ARG A 18 4.98 12.18 8.74
N ARG A 19 6.19 11.60 8.77
CA ARG A 19 6.78 10.94 7.60
C ARG A 19 6.05 9.64 7.29
N LEU A 20 5.73 8.86 8.32
CA LEU A 20 4.90 7.65 8.20
C LEU A 20 3.51 7.97 7.66
N GLY A 21 2.84 8.99 8.20
CA GLY A 21 1.54 9.46 7.73
C GLY A 21 1.57 9.86 6.25
N CYS A 22 2.53 10.69 5.85
CA CYS A 22 2.69 11.08 4.44
C CYS A 22 2.98 9.87 3.53
N ALA A 23 3.77 8.89 3.99
CA ALA A 23 4.03 7.67 3.24
C ALA A 23 2.76 6.84 3.02
N VAL A 24 1.94 6.67 4.07
CA VAL A 24 0.64 5.99 4.01
C VAL A 24 -0.31 6.71 3.06
N GLU A 25 -0.48 8.03 3.21
CA GLU A 25 -1.36 8.85 2.38
C GLU A 25 -1.00 8.76 0.89
N ARG A 26 0.31 8.87 0.57
CA ARG A 26 0.80 8.77 -0.80
C ARG A 26 0.57 7.38 -1.38
N ALA A 27 0.80 6.33 -0.60
CA ALA A 27 0.57 4.96 -1.04
C ALA A 27 -0.92 4.71 -1.31
N LEU A 28 -1.79 5.14 -0.39
CA LEU A 28 -3.23 4.98 -0.51
C LEU A 28 -3.80 5.77 -1.70
N GLY A 29 -3.35 7.00 -1.92
CA GLY A 29 -3.75 7.82 -3.08
C GLY A 29 -3.44 7.12 -4.41
N ARG A 30 -2.25 6.54 -4.56
CA ARG A 30 -1.87 5.78 -5.76
C ARG A 30 -2.80 4.57 -6.00
N LEU A 31 -3.21 3.88 -4.95
CA LEU A 31 -4.11 2.72 -5.06
C LEU A 31 -5.56 3.13 -5.30
N HIS A 32 -6.02 4.24 -4.72
CA HIS A 32 -7.34 4.81 -5.02
C HIS A 32 -7.47 5.18 -6.49
N ASP A 33 -6.45 5.85 -7.05
CA ASP A 33 -6.43 6.17 -8.48
C ASP A 33 -6.50 4.91 -9.34
N LEU A 34 -5.66 3.90 -9.05
CA LEU A 34 -5.69 2.62 -9.76
C LEU A 34 -7.07 1.96 -9.69
N ARG A 35 -7.63 1.85 -8.48
CA ARG A 35 -8.95 1.24 -8.26
C ARG A 35 -10.05 1.99 -9.00
N ASN A 36 -10.01 3.31 -9.02
CA ASN A 36 -11.00 4.14 -9.72
C ASN A 36 -10.94 3.91 -11.23
N ARG A 37 -9.72 3.80 -11.80
CA ARG A 37 -9.57 3.42 -13.21
C ARG A 37 -10.13 2.03 -13.50
N ILE A 38 -9.85 1.05 -12.65
CA ILE A 38 -10.41 -0.31 -12.79
C ILE A 38 -11.95 -0.26 -12.77
N ALA A 39 -12.53 0.46 -11.81
CA ALA A 39 -13.99 0.59 -11.67
C ALA A 39 -14.64 1.28 -12.89
N HIS A 40 -13.96 2.26 -13.47
CA HIS A 40 -14.39 2.93 -14.70
C HIS A 40 -13.98 2.19 -15.99
N HIS A 41 -13.38 1.01 -15.88
CA HIS A 41 -12.84 0.25 -17.02
C HIS A 41 -11.88 1.07 -17.90
N GLU A 42 -11.14 1.99 -17.29
CA GLU A 42 -10.12 2.79 -17.96
C GLU A 42 -8.84 1.96 -18.19
N PRO A 43 -8.03 2.28 -19.22
CA PRO A 43 -6.73 1.66 -19.44
C PRO A 43 -5.80 1.72 -18.21
N ILE A 44 -5.21 0.60 -17.82
CA ILE A 44 -4.21 0.54 -16.72
C ILE A 44 -2.87 -0.07 -17.14
N TYR A 45 -2.78 -0.61 -18.37
CA TYR A 45 -1.56 -1.28 -18.89
C TYR A 45 -0.36 -0.33 -19.08
N ASN A 46 -0.58 0.98 -19.03
CA ASN A 46 0.48 2.01 -19.11
C ASN A 46 0.94 2.52 -17.73
N ARG A 47 0.56 1.83 -16.64
CA ARG A 47 0.91 2.16 -15.26
C ARG A 47 1.96 1.17 -14.73
N PRO A 48 2.73 1.53 -13.69
CA PRO A 48 3.69 0.62 -13.07
C PRO A 48 2.96 -0.42 -12.18
N LEU A 49 2.26 -1.38 -12.81
CA LEU A 49 1.38 -2.32 -12.12
C LEU A 49 2.13 -3.23 -11.12
N LYS A 50 3.40 -3.54 -11.40
CA LYS A 50 4.28 -4.27 -10.45
C LYS A 50 4.50 -3.45 -9.18
N ASP A 51 4.85 -2.16 -9.31
CA ASP A 51 5.08 -1.28 -8.16
C ASP A 51 3.79 -1.01 -7.38
N LEU A 52 2.66 -0.90 -8.07
CA LEU A 52 1.35 -0.72 -7.46
C LEU A 52 0.94 -1.98 -6.68
N HIS A 53 1.23 -3.18 -7.20
CA HIS A 53 1.06 -4.43 -6.46
C HIS A 53 1.92 -4.47 -5.19
N SER A 54 3.21 -4.14 -5.29
CA SER A 54 4.09 -4.06 -4.12
C SER A 54 3.59 -3.02 -3.10
N THR A 55 3.10 -1.87 -3.57
CA THR A 55 2.51 -0.84 -2.71
C THR A 55 1.28 -1.36 -1.96
N ALA A 56 0.42 -2.13 -2.63
CA ALA A 56 -0.74 -2.76 -2.01
C ALA A 56 -0.36 -3.81 -0.95
N LEU A 57 0.62 -4.66 -1.24
CA LEU A 57 1.12 -5.64 -0.26
C LEU A 57 1.77 -4.96 0.95
N THR A 58 2.56 -3.91 0.76
CA THR A 58 3.15 -3.15 1.87
C THR A 58 2.08 -2.53 2.77
N LEU A 59 1.03 -1.94 2.20
CA LEU A 59 -0.08 -1.40 3.00
C LEU A 59 -0.87 -2.49 3.73
N ALA A 60 -1.08 -3.64 3.07
CA ALA A 60 -1.72 -4.80 3.68
C ALA A 60 -0.87 -5.32 4.85
N GLU A 61 0.45 -5.41 4.70
CA GLU A 61 1.39 -5.87 5.74
C GLU A 61 1.36 -4.93 6.95
N TRP A 62 1.36 -3.62 6.74
CA TRP A 62 1.24 -2.63 7.82
C TRP A 62 -0.09 -2.73 8.58
N THR A 63 -1.15 -3.20 7.91
CA THR A 63 -2.48 -3.35 8.51
C THR A 63 -2.64 -4.71 9.20
N CYS A 64 -2.26 -5.79 8.51
CA CYS A 64 -2.40 -7.17 8.94
C CYS A 64 -1.50 -8.10 8.11
N PRO A 65 -0.40 -8.63 8.69
CA PRO A 65 0.50 -9.56 7.99
C PRO A 65 -0.18 -10.84 7.48
N VAL A 66 -1.18 -11.34 8.21
CA VAL A 66 -1.94 -12.54 7.81
C VAL A 66 -2.71 -12.28 6.51
N THR A 67 -3.31 -11.11 6.37
CA THR A 67 -4.03 -10.71 5.16
C THR A 67 -3.06 -10.49 4.00
N ALA A 68 -1.89 -9.88 4.25
CA ALA A 68 -0.87 -9.70 3.21
C ALA A 68 -0.39 -11.05 2.65
N ALA A 69 -0.07 -12.01 3.52
CA ALA A 69 0.32 -13.36 3.12
C ALA A 69 -0.81 -14.07 2.36
N TRP A 70 -2.06 -13.90 2.80
CA TRP A 70 -3.22 -14.43 2.08
C TRP A 70 -3.36 -13.83 0.67
N ILE A 71 -3.23 -12.50 0.52
CA ILE A 71 -3.24 -11.82 -0.78
C ILE A 71 -2.14 -12.39 -1.67
N GLU A 72 -0.90 -12.45 -1.17
CA GLU A 72 0.25 -12.94 -1.94
C GLU A 72 0.04 -14.38 -2.41
N SER A 73 -0.53 -15.26 -1.57
CA SER A 73 -0.81 -16.65 -1.93
C SER A 73 -1.88 -16.84 -3.01
N ARG A 74 -2.75 -15.84 -3.24
CA ARG A 74 -3.89 -15.94 -4.18
C ARG A 74 -3.81 -14.99 -5.36
N CYS A 75 -2.95 -13.97 -5.31
CA CYS A 75 -2.84 -12.95 -6.32
C CYS A 75 -1.94 -13.42 -7.47
N ALA A 76 -2.52 -13.75 -8.62
CA ALA A 76 -1.77 -14.17 -9.81
C ALA A 76 -1.27 -13.00 -10.69
N VAL A 77 -1.48 -11.74 -10.27
CA VAL A 77 -1.28 -10.57 -11.15
C VAL A 77 0.16 -10.46 -11.68
N LEU A 78 1.16 -10.76 -10.85
CA LEU A 78 2.56 -10.69 -11.27
C LEU A 78 2.88 -11.73 -12.33
N SER A 79 2.32 -12.93 -12.22
CA SER A 79 2.45 -14.00 -13.23
C SER A 79 1.80 -13.58 -14.55
N VAL A 80 0.62 -12.99 -14.51
CA VAL A 80 -0.07 -12.48 -15.71
C VAL A 80 0.74 -11.37 -16.38
N LEU A 81 1.27 -10.43 -15.59
CA LEU A 81 2.11 -9.35 -16.10
C LEU A 81 3.40 -9.88 -16.74
N ALA A 82 3.99 -10.95 -16.20
CA ALA A 82 5.18 -11.58 -16.77
C ALA A 82 4.93 -12.20 -18.16
N THR A 83 3.71 -12.66 -18.42
CA THR A 83 3.30 -13.16 -19.75
C THR A 83 2.87 -12.05 -20.72
N CYS A 84 2.82 -10.80 -20.26
CA CYS A 84 2.23 -9.71 -20.99
C CYS A 84 3.24 -9.09 -21.97
N PRO A 85 2.97 -9.12 -23.30
CA PRO A 85 3.95 -8.72 -24.32
C PRO A 85 4.26 -7.22 -24.35
N TRP A 86 3.53 -6.40 -23.58
CA TRP A 86 3.73 -4.96 -23.45
C TRP A 86 4.13 -4.52 -22.04
N SER A 87 4.51 -5.44 -21.15
CA SER A 87 5.11 -5.03 -19.86
C SER A 87 6.51 -4.46 -20.11
N ARG A 88 6.67 -3.15 -19.91
CA ARG A 88 7.95 -2.43 -20.00
C ARG A 88 8.47 -2.12 -18.61
#